data_AF-A0A2V7KLR4-F1
#
_entry.id   AF-A0A2V7KLR4-F1
#
_cell.length_a   1.000
_cell.length_b   1.000
_cell.length_c   1.000
_cell.angle_alpha   90.00
_cell.angle_beta   90.00
_cell.angle_gamma   90.00
#
_symmetry.space_group_name_H-M   'P 1'
#
loop_
_entity.id
_entity.type
_entity.pdbx_description
1 polymer ?
#
loop_
_entity_poly.entity_id
_entity_poly.type
_entity_poly.pdbx_seq_one_letter_code
_entity_poly.pdbx_strand_id
1 'polypeptide(L)'
;MSRALLAVAILTAACAGHTTPTTTTPTSVNPPAPPPPPPPARGNVDVIRLGPSALRYVMHQVIHIDQEFQGMRQPLDFGLRAFFAVTITGPADTSGYPTTITIDSIVADSGTTAPMGINLGAAKALSFVGRLTPKGEFRNQTASDSLIAQSLSPVVGSFKNFFPRLPPNGLTLGAAWTDTVTENDRAAGSVTVTSHNRSHATAWEDRNGARALRVDVISDFTIKGSGQQVGQPFEVAGTGVRSGTDFVAADGRY
;
A
#
# COMPACT_ATOMS: atom_id res chain seq x y z
N MET A 1 26.53 8.25 -47.28
CA MET A 1 26.37 7.09 -48.19
C MET A 1 24.94 6.59 -48.01
N SER A 2 24.02 7.05 -48.86
CA SER A 2 23.45 6.30 -50.00
C SER A 2 22.29 5.38 -49.57
N ARG A 3 21.03 5.81 -49.79
CA ARG A 3 20.09 5.31 -50.85
C ARG A 3 19.62 3.87 -50.60
N ALA A 4 18.35 3.64 -50.21
CA ALA A 4 17.13 3.62 -51.02
C ALA A 4 16.71 2.18 -51.37
N LEU A 5 15.43 1.83 -51.19
CA LEU A 5 14.67 1.04 -52.16
C LEU A 5 13.16 1.02 -51.85
N LEU A 6 12.43 1.56 -52.82
CA LEU A 6 11.00 1.41 -53.09
C LEU A 6 10.66 -0.04 -53.46
N ALA A 7 9.39 -0.43 -53.24
CA ALA A 7 8.70 -1.35 -54.14
C ALA A 7 7.23 -0.93 -54.30
N VAL A 8 6.81 -0.85 -55.56
CA VAL A 8 5.53 -0.43 -56.13
C VAL A 8 4.88 -1.65 -56.79
N ALA A 9 3.54 -1.75 -56.78
CA ALA A 9 2.67 -2.19 -57.90
C ALA A 9 1.23 -2.49 -57.43
N ILE A 10 0.12 -2.40 -58.19
CA ILE A 10 -0.27 -1.88 -59.52
C ILE A 10 -1.84 -1.82 -59.55
N LEU A 11 -2.35 -0.96 -60.45
CA LEU A 11 -3.72 -0.60 -60.92
C LEU A 11 -4.83 -1.66 -61.03
N THR A 12 -6.10 -1.18 -61.01
CA THR A 12 -7.15 -1.17 -62.08
C THR A 12 -8.42 -0.48 -61.52
N ALA A 13 -9.40 0.10 -62.24
CA ALA A 13 -9.65 0.55 -63.60
C ALA A 13 -10.87 1.51 -63.55
N ALA A 14 -11.05 2.33 -64.58
CA ALA A 14 -12.05 3.38 -64.73
C ALA A 14 -13.48 2.89 -65.00
N CYS A 15 -14.48 3.74 -64.71
CA CYS A 15 -15.65 3.95 -65.57
C CYS A 15 -16.19 5.37 -65.35
N ALA A 16 -16.21 6.15 -66.42
CA ALA A 16 -16.82 7.47 -66.49
C ALA A 16 -18.32 7.33 -66.76
N GLY A 17 -19.11 8.23 -66.17
CA GLY A 17 -20.51 8.47 -66.52
C GLY A 17 -20.77 9.97 -66.52
N HIS A 18 -21.04 10.52 -67.70
CA HIS A 18 -21.44 11.91 -67.91
C HIS A 18 -22.94 12.10 -67.65
N THR A 19 -23.31 13.14 -66.92
CA THR A 19 -24.55 13.92 -67.15
C THR A 19 -24.43 15.32 -66.56
N THR A 20 -24.82 16.30 -67.38
CA THR A 20 -24.83 17.75 -67.17
C THR A 20 -25.92 18.23 -66.19
N PRO A 21 -25.84 19.49 -65.70
CA PRO A 21 -26.40 19.92 -64.42
C PRO A 21 -27.83 20.45 -64.53
N THR A 22 -28.59 20.29 -63.44
CA THR A 22 -29.85 21.01 -63.21
C THR A 22 -29.60 22.10 -62.18
N THR A 23 -29.76 23.35 -62.59
CA THR A 23 -29.71 24.54 -61.74
C THR A 23 -30.87 24.50 -60.74
N THR A 24 -30.55 24.50 -59.44
CA THR A 24 -31.50 24.77 -58.36
C THR A 24 -31.01 25.91 -57.48
N THR A 25 -31.97 26.77 -57.16
CA THR A 25 -31.98 28.01 -56.39
C THR A 25 -31.10 28.00 -55.12
N PRO A 26 -30.42 29.11 -54.76
CA PRO A 26 -29.57 29.16 -53.57
C PRO A 26 -30.43 29.15 -52.30
N THR A 27 -30.41 28.04 -51.57
CA THR A 27 -30.81 27.98 -50.17
C THR A 27 -29.63 28.41 -49.30
N SER A 28 -29.89 29.39 -48.42
CA SER A 28 -29.00 29.85 -47.36
C SER A 28 -28.43 28.67 -46.56
N VAL A 29 -27.12 28.41 -46.69
CA VAL A 29 -26.41 27.41 -45.90
C VAL A 29 -26.18 27.99 -44.51
N ASN A 30 -26.97 27.51 -43.56
CA ASN A 30 -26.69 27.69 -42.13
C ASN A 30 -25.36 26.95 -41.82
N PRO A 31 -24.41 27.53 -41.07
CA PRO A 31 -23.17 26.83 -40.73
C PRO A 31 -23.48 25.50 -40.03
N PRO A 32 -22.74 24.42 -40.32
CA PRO A 32 -22.93 23.15 -39.62
C PRO A 32 -22.74 23.37 -38.12
N ALA A 33 -23.72 22.93 -37.34
CA ALA A 33 -23.65 22.99 -35.89
C ALA A 33 -22.36 22.30 -35.41
N PRO A 34 -21.62 22.89 -34.46
CA PRO A 34 -20.43 22.25 -33.91
C PRO A 34 -20.80 20.85 -33.39
N PRO A 35 -19.92 19.85 -33.57
CA PRO A 35 -20.18 18.50 -33.08
C PRO A 35 -20.54 18.57 -31.60
N PRO A 36 -21.53 17.78 -31.14
CA PRO A 36 -21.89 17.75 -29.74
C PRO A 36 -20.62 17.48 -28.91
N PRO A 37 -20.44 18.16 -27.77
CA PRO A 37 -19.31 17.89 -26.90
C PRO A 37 -19.28 16.38 -26.61
N PRO A 38 -18.09 15.75 -26.60
CA PRO A 38 -17.98 14.34 -26.26
C PRO A 38 -18.74 14.10 -24.96
N PRO A 39 -19.51 13.01 -24.84
CA PRO A 39 -20.17 12.69 -23.59
C PRO A 39 -19.11 12.71 -22.49
N PRO A 40 -19.38 13.32 -21.31
CA PRO A 40 -18.43 13.29 -20.22
C PRO A 40 -18.00 11.84 -20.05
N ALA A 41 -16.68 11.60 -20.00
CA ALA A 41 -16.16 10.28 -19.75
C ALA A 41 -16.94 9.73 -18.54
N ARG A 42 -17.68 8.63 -18.75
CA ARG A 42 -18.27 7.89 -17.65
C ARG A 42 -17.07 7.32 -16.90
N GLY A 43 -16.53 8.13 -15.99
CA GLY A 43 -15.65 7.65 -14.95
C GLY A 43 -16.51 6.70 -14.15
N ASN A 44 -16.40 5.40 -14.42
CA ASN A 44 -16.59 4.46 -13.35
C ASN A 44 -15.56 4.89 -12.32
N VAL A 45 -16.03 5.62 -11.31
CA VAL A 45 -15.25 5.87 -10.12
C VAL A 45 -15.21 4.52 -9.44
N ASP A 46 -14.29 3.66 -9.86
CA ASP A 46 -14.10 2.35 -9.26
C ASP A 46 -13.70 2.61 -7.80
N VAL A 47 -14.69 2.47 -6.92
CA VAL A 47 -14.49 2.59 -5.48
C VAL A 47 -13.84 1.29 -5.02
N ILE A 48 -12.55 1.37 -4.70
CA ILE A 48 -11.76 0.23 -4.27
C ILE A 48 -11.93 0.04 -2.76
N ARG A 49 -12.10 -1.20 -2.34
CA ARG A 49 -12.09 -1.61 -0.93
C ARG A 49 -11.19 -2.82 -0.78
N LEU A 50 -10.53 -2.97 0.35
CA LEU A 50 -9.83 -4.20 0.67
C LEU A 50 -10.83 -5.37 0.68
N GLY A 51 -10.45 -6.49 0.09
CA GLY A 51 -11.34 -7.62 -0.11
C GLY A 51 -10.67 -8.98 0.06
N PRO A 52 -11.44 -10.07 -0.09
CA PRO A 52 -10.94 -11.43 0.03
C PRO A 52 -9.78 -11.70 -0.93
N SER A 53 -8.71 -12.31 -0.41
CA SER A 53 -7.50 -12.60 -1.16
C SER A 53 -6.61 -13.60 -0.42
N ALA A 54 -5.70 -14.24 -1.15
CA ALA A 54 -4.68 -15.11 -0.58
C ALA A 54 -3.36 -14.83 -1.30
N LEU A 55 -2.46 -14.11 -0.63
CA LEU A 55 -1.24 -13.56 -1.22
C LEU A 55 -0.03 -13.85 -0.34
N ARG A 56 1.15 -13.77 -0.96
CA ARG A 56 2.45 -13.89 -0.27
C ARG A 56 3.20 -12.57 -0.40
N TYR A 57 3.81 -12.14 0.69
CA TYR A 57 4.51 -10.89 0.79
C TYR A 57 5.93 -11.10 1.29
N VAL A 58 6.78 -10.14 0.93
CA VAL A 58 8.09 -9.94 1.54
C VAL A 58 8.11 -8.55 2.15
N MET A 59 8.39 -8.47 3.44
CA MET A 59 8.70 -7.22 4.13
C MET A 59 10.22 -7.16 4.31
N HIS A 60 10.84 -6.17 3.68
CA HIS A 60 12.25 -5.85 3.91
C HIS A 60 12.33 -4.63 4.83
N GLN A 61 13.00 -4.79 5.96
CA GLN A 61 13.17 -3.75 6.94
C GLN A 61 14.66 -3.53 7.18
N VAL A 62 15.07 -2.26 7.14
CA VAL A 62 16.42 -1.81 7.49
C VAL A 62 16.27 -0.77 8.58
N ILE A 63 16.93 -0.99 9.70
CA ILE A 63 16.88 -0.14 10.88
C ILE A 63 18.28 0.37 11.13
N HIS A 64 18.39 1.69 11.27
CA HIS A 64 19.56 2.37 11.80
C HIS A 64 19.16 3.06 13.09
N ILE A 65 19.82 2.72 14.20
CA ILE A 65 19.60 3.33 15.51
C ILE A 65 20.91 3.95 15.96
N ASP A 66 20.91 5.26 16.17
CA ASP A 66 21.96 5.94 16.91
C ASP A 66 21.52 6.08 18.37
N GLN A 67 22.10 5.28 19.27
CA GLN A 67 21.86 5.41 20.70
C GLN A 67 23.10 5.94 21.41
N GLU A 68 22.92 6.84 22.38
CA GLU A 68 23.96 7.21 23.33
C GLU A 68 23.69 6.52 24.66
N PHE A 69 24.64 5.73 25.15
CA PHE A 69 24.56 5.05 26.45
C PHE A 69 25.81 5.34 27.26
N GLN A 70 25.64 5.94 28.46
CA GLN A 70 26.75 6.36 29.33
C GLN A 70 27.80 7.23 28.62
N GLY A 71 27.37 8.14 27.74
CA GLY A 71 28.27 9.04 27.00
C GLY A 71 28.95 8.40 25.78
N MET A 72 28.67 7.13 25.47
CA MET A 72 29.17 6.46 24.28
C MET A 72 28.07 6.32 23.23
N ARG A 73 28.33 6.80 22.01
CA ARG A 73 27.47 6.55 20.86
C ARG A 73 27.66 5.11 20.38
N GLN A 74 26.55 4.39 20.28
CA GLN A 74 26.45 3.02 19.79
C GLN A 74 25.48 3.01 18.60
N PRO A 75 26.00 3.07 17.37
CA PRO A 75 25.18 2.84 16.19
C PRO A 75 24.82 1.36 16.11
N LEU A 76 23.55 1.07 15.82
CA LEU A 76 23.05 -0.26 15.55
C LEU A 76 22.38 -0.28 14.18
N ASP A 77 22.99 -1.04 13.27
CA ASP A 77 22.45 -1.33 11.94
C ASP A 77 21.95 -2.75 11.88
N PHE A 78 20.70 -2.94 11.47
CA PHE A 78 20.13 -4.27 11.31
C PHE A 78 19.12 -4.30 10.15
N GLY A 79 19.27 -5.33 9.31
CA GLY A 79 18.40 -5.57 8.15
C GLY A 79 17.76 -6.96 8.23
N LEU A 80 16.51 -7.08 7.83
CA LEU A 80 15.79 -8.36 7.79
C LEU A 80 14.76 -8.42 6.68
N ARG A 81 14.53 -9.63 6.17
CA ARG A 81 13.43 -9.97 5.28
C ARG A 81 12.50 -10.95 5.97
N ALA A 82 11.24 -10.55 6.13
CA ALA A 82 10.18 -11.43 6.60
C ALA A 82 9.32 -11.86 5.40
N PHE A 83 9.14 -13.17 5.25
CA PHE A 83 8.25 -13.77 4.26
C PHE A 83 7.01 -14.28 4.98
N PHE A 84 5.84 -13.91 4.47
CA PHE A 84 4.58 -14.33 5.09
C PHE A 84 3.46 -14.42 4.06
N ALA A 85 2.51 -15.29 4.36
CA ALA A 85 1.25 -15.41 3.64
C ALA A 85 0.16 -14.65 4.37
N VAL A 86 -0.72 -13.98 3.62
CA VAL A 86 -1.92 -13.34 4.15
C VAL A 86 -3.13 -13.89 3.42
N THR A 87 -4.09 -14.37 4.19
CA THR A 87 -5.36 -14.88 3.69
C THR A 87 -6.49 -14.06 4.31
N ILE A 88 -7.22 -13.34 3.47
CA ILE A 88 -8.45 -12.61 3.80
C ILE A 88 -9.61 -13.42 3.24
N THR A 89 -10.49 -13.92 4.09
CA THR A 89 -11.65 -14.70 3.67
C THR A 89 -12.92 -13.86 3.69
N GLY A 90 -13.83 -14.11 2.75
CA GLY A 90 -15.15 -13.50 2.70
C GLY A 90 -16.26 -14.50 3.07
N PRO A 91 -17.48 -14.02 3.33
CA PRO A 91 -17.88 -12.61 3.40
C PRO A 91 -17.38 -11.92 4.67
N ALA A 92 -17.33 -10.59 4.67
CA ALA A 92 -17.11 -9.81 5.89
C ALA A 92 -18.31 -9.93 6.84
N ASP A 93 -18.05 -9.92 8.14
CA ASP A 93 -19.07 -9.73 9.17
C ASP A 93 -19.06 -8.28 9.69
N THR A 94 -19.81 -8.01 10.76
CA THR A 94 -19.89 -6.68 11.39
C THR A 94 -18.53 -6.16 11.91
N SER A 95 -17.57 -7.05 12.12
CA SER A 95 -16.21 -6.72 12.58
C SER A 95 -15.18 -6.65 11.45
N GLY A 96 -15.54 -7.08 10.24
CA GLY A 96 -14.69 -7.07 9.04
C GLY A 96 -14.41 -8.46 8.47
N TYR A 97 -13.41 -8.56 7.60
CA TYR A 97 -13.02 -9.83 6.99
C TYR A 97 -12.18 -10.67 7.96
N PRO A 98 -12.52 -11.95 8.20
CA PRO A 98 -11.60 -12.87 8.84
C PRO A 98 -10.27 -12.89 8.07
N THR A 99 -9.17 -12.68 8.79
CA THR A 99 -7.84 -12.54 8.18
C THR A 99 -6.83 -13.33 9.00
N THR A 100 -6.02 -14.13 8.30
CA THR A 100 -4.90 -14.89 8.87
C THR A 100 -3.61 -14.45 8.20
N ILE A 101 -2.61 -14.12 9.01
CA ILE A 101 -1.24 -13.85 8.57
C ILE A 101 -0.36 -14.94 9.13
N THR A 102 0.39 -15.65 8.28
CA THR A 102 1.29 -16.72 8.69
C THR A 102 2.69 -16.41 8.23
N ILE A 103 3.64 -16.37 9.17
CA ILE A 103 5.05 -16.16 8.88
C ILE A 103 5.65 -17.45 8.35
N ASP A 104 6.20 -17.40 7.15
CA ASP A 104 6.92 -18.52 6.53
C ASP A 104 8.35 -18.57 7.08
N SER A 105 9.06 -17.43 7.05
CA SER A 105 10.42 -17.30 7.57
C SER A 105 10.84 -15.85 7.77
N ILE A 106 11.83 -15.63 8.63
CA ILE A 106 12.54 -14.35 8.77
C ILE A 106 14.02 -14.62 8.59
N VAL A 107 14.66 -13.83 7.73
CA VAL A 107 16.08 -13.96 7.39
C VAL A 107 16.75 -12.62 7.64
N ALA A 108 17.84 -12.61 8.41
CA ALA A 108 18.67 -11.42 8.57
C ALA A 108 19.43 -11.13 7.27
N ASP A 109 19.64 -9.86 6.96
CA ASP A 109 20.47 -9.46 5.83
C ASP A 109 21.93 -9.82 6.10
N SER A 110 22.66 -10.15 5.02
CA SER A 110 24.08 -10.50 5.11
C SER A 110 24.88 -9.39 5.76
N GLY A 111 25.78 -9.74 6.69
CA GLY A 111 26.60 -8.79 7.43
C GLY A 111 25.89 -8.09 8.60
N THR A 112 24.63 -8.43 8.88
CA THR A 112 23.92 -7.97 10.06
C THR A 112 23.65 -9.12 11.02
N THR A 113 23.59 -8.85 12.32
CA THR A 113 23.21 -9.83 13.34
C THR A 113 21.89 -9.41 13.97
N ALA A 114 20.99 -10.37 14.15
CA ALA A 114 19.76 -10.14 14.91
C ALA A 114 20.11 -9.62 16.32
N PRO A 115 19.31 -8.69 16.88
CA PRO A 115 19.49 -8.25 18.25
C PRO A 115 19.55 -9.43 19.23
N MET A 116 20.40 -9.32 20.24
CA MET A 116 20.57 -10.34 21.29
C MET A 116 19.21 -10.69 21.92
N GLY A 117 18.93 -11.98 22.08
CA GLY A 117 17.68 -12.48 22.66
C GLY A 117 16.54 -12.70 21.66
N ILE A 118 16.73 -12.39 20.38
CA ILE A 118 15.71 -12.64 19.33
C ILE A 118 16.06 -13.91 18.55
N ASN A 119 15.20 -14.92 18.62
CA ASN A 119 15.31 -16.14 17.81
C ASN A 119 14.44 -16.03 16.55
N LEU A 120 15.03 -15.61 15.42
CA LEU A 120 14.32 -15.48 14.14
C LEU A 120 13.75 -16.82 13.63
N GLY A 121 14.39 -17.95 13.95
CA GLY A 121 13.92 -19.28 13.56
C GLY A 121 12.60 -19.68 14.23
N ALA A 122 12.32 -19.13 15.41
CA ALA A 122 11.06 -19.37 16.12
C ALA A 122 9.85 -18.74 15.41
N ALA A 123 10.06 -17.82 14.47
CA ALA A 123 8.99 -17.18 13.72
C ALA A 123 8.28 -18.11 12.72
N LYS A 124 8.93 -19.22 12.34
CA LYS A 124 8.39 -20.13 11.33
C LYS A 124 7.04 -20.69 11.78
N ALA A 125 6.04 -20.56 10.91
CA ALA A 125 4.65 -20.96 11.15
C ALA A 125 3.94 -20.20 12.29
N LEU A 126 4.53 -19.13 12.83
CA LEU A 126 3.81 -18.23 13.71
C LEU A 126 2.67 -17.58 12.92
N SER A 127 1.45 -17.69 13.44
CA SER A 127 0.27 -17.14 12.77
C SER A 127 -0.46 -16.14 13.66
N PHE A 128 -1.08 -15.16 13.01
CA PHE A 128 -1.91 -14.13 13.62
C PHE A 128 -3.28 -14.19 12.97
N VAL A 129 -4.30 -14.45 13.78
CA VAL A 129 -5.70 -14.47 13.33
C VAL A 129 -6.39 -13.25 13.87
N GLY A 130 -7.12 -12.52 13.03
CA GLY A 130 -7.82 -11.31 13.42
C GLY A 130 -8.87 -10.88 12.40
N ARG A 131 -9.24 -9.60 12.46
CA ARG A 131 -10.25 -9.00 11.59
C ARG A 131 -9.70 -7.80 10.84
N LEU A 132 -9.77 -7.84 9.51
CA LEU A 132 -9.47 -6.69 8.67
C LEU A 132 -10.73 -5.86 8.47
N THR A 133 -10.72 -4.65 9.02
CA THR A 133 -11.83 -3.71 8.84
C THR A 133 -11.82 -3.12 7.42
N PRO A 134 -12.97 -2.60 6.92
CA PRO A 134 -13.03 -1.91 5.62
C PRO A 134 -12.11 -0.69 5.52
N LYS A 135 -11.65 -0.15 6.66
CA LYS A 135 -10.70 0.96 6.73
C LYS A 135 -9.24 0.51 6.67
N GLY A 136 -8.95 -0.79 6.56
CA GLY A 136 -7.58 -1.32 6.55
C GLY A 136 -6.97 -1.58 7.93
N GLU A 137 -7.76 -1.54 8.99
CA GLU A 137 -7.23 -1.89 10.33
C GLU A 137 -7.31 -3.39 10.58
N PHE A 138 -6.18 -4.01 10.97
CA PHE A 138 -6.15 -5.39 11.45
C PHE A 138 -6.32 -5.43 12.97
N ARG A 139 -7.53 -5.80 13.42
CA ARG A 139 -7.97 -5.76 14.83
C ARG A 139 -8.14 -7.15 15.43
N ASN A 140 -8.21 -7.18 16.77
CA ASN A 140 -8.47 -8.39 17.55
C ASN A 140 -7.52 -9.55 17.19
N GLN A 141 -6.26 -9.20 16.96
CA GLN A 141 -5.24 -10.17 16.58
C GLN A 141 -4.95 -11.11 17.76
N THR A 142 -4.90 -12.40 17.47
CA THR A 142 -4.44 -13.44 18.39
C THR A 142 -3.31 -14.19 17.71
N ALA A 143 -2.16 -14.24 18.37
CA ALA A 143 -1.03 -15.03 17.91
C ALA A 143 -1.21 -16.51 18.29
N SER A 144 -0.80 -17.43 17.42
CA SER A 144 -0.79 -18.86 17.73
C SER A 144 0.16 -19.21 18.88
N ASP A 145 1.21 -18.41 19.07
CA ASP A 145 2.08 -18.43 20.24
C ASP A 145 2.38 -16.99 20.68
N SER A 146 1.87 -16.60 21.84
CA SER A 146 1.99 -15.22 22.34
C SER A 146 3.40 -14.90 22.87
N LEU A 147 4.14 -15.88 23.37
CA LEU A 147 5.49 -15.68 23.88
C LEU A 147 6.46 -15.45 22.72
N ILE A 148 6.36 -16.27 21.68
CA ILE A 148 7.15 -16.10 20.46
C ILE A 148 6.78 -14.76 19.80
N ALA A 149 5.49 -14.45 19.64
CA ALA A 149 5.05 -13.18 19.06
C ALA A 149 5.57 -11.96 19.83
N GLN A 150 5.57 -12.01 21.17
CA GLN A 150 6.12 -10.95 22.00
C GLN A 150 7.63 -10.81 21.80
N SER A 151 8.37 -11.92 21.76
CA SER A 151 9.83 -11.88 21.55
C SER A 151 10.23 -11.33 20.17
N LEU A 152 9.39 -11.52 19.15
CA LEU A 152 9.62 -11.07 17.77
C LEU A 152 9.04 -9.68 17.48
N SER A 153 8.28 -9.10 18.41
CA SER A 153 7.66 -7.77 18.25
C SER A 153 8.63 -6.65 17.84
N PRO A 154 9.91 -6.61 18.27
CA PRO A 154 10.83 -5.56 17.81
C PRO A 154 11.21 -5.69 16.32
N VAL A 155 11.05 -6.89 15.74
CA VAL A 155 11.53 -7.26 14.39
C VAL A 155 10.38 -7.27 13.39
N VAL A 156 9.29 -7.96 13.72
CA VAL A 156 8.13 -8.07 12.83
C VAL A 156 7.14 -6.93 13.08
N GLY A 157 7.32 -6.18 14.17
CA GLY A 157 6.33 -5.23 14.63
C GLY A 157 5.02 -5.94 14.97
N SER A 158 3.95 -5.15 14.98
CA SER A 158 2.60 -5.69 14.91
C SER A 158 2.12 -5.54 13.47
N PHE A 159 1.54 -6.59 12.87
CA PHE A 159 0.86 -6.52 11.56
C PHE A 159 -0.36 -5.56 11.55
N LYS A 160 -0.63 -4.86 12.65
CA LYS A 160 -1.68 -3.85 12.80
C LYS A 160 -1.63 -2.78 11.71
N ASN A 161 -0.43 -2.39 11.30
CA ASN A 161 -0.18 -1.33 10.32
C ASN A 161 0.31 -1.87 8.98
N PHE A 162 0.12 -3.17 8.72
CA PHE A 162 0.54 -3.77 7.46
C PHE A 162 -0.33 -3.28 6.29
N PHE A 163 -1.65 -3.22 6.49
CA PHE A 163 -2.57 -2.77 5.45
C PHE A 163 -2.70 -1.26 5.42
N PRO A 164 -2.87 -0.65 4.23
CA PRO A 164 -3.08 0.78 4.09
C PRO A 164 -4.42 1.18 4.69
N ARG A 165 -4.45 2.33 5.37
CA ARG A 165 -5.70 2.88 5.89
C ARG A 165 -6.48 3.55 4.77
N LEU A 166 -7.67 3.02 4.46
CA LEU A 166 -8.53 3.54 3.40
C LEU A 166 -9.54 4.56 3.91
N PRO A 167 -9.95 5.54 3.09
CA PRO A 167 -11.03 6.45 3.44
C PRO A 167 -12.35 5.68 3.64
N PRO A 168 -13.27 6.14 4.50
CA PRO A 168 -14.50 5.40 4.84
C PRO A 168 -15.36 5.00 3.63
N ASN A 169 -15.38 5.86 2.62
CA ASN A 169 -16.18 5.67 1.41
C ASN A 169 -15.52 4.75 0.39
N GLY A 170 -14.33 4.22 0.69
CA GLY A 170 -13.51 3.46 -0.25
C GLY A 170 -12.60 4.37 -1.06
N LEU A 171 -11.56 3.76 -1.61
CA LEU A 171 -10.45 4.43 -2.26
C LEU A 171 -10.79 4.75 -3.72
N THR A 172 -10.52 5.98 -4.13
CA THR A 172 -10.74 6.47 -5.50
C THR A 172 -9.56 7.33 -5.94
N LEU A 173 -9.28 7.40 -7.24
CA LEU A 173 -8.19 8.24 -7.76
C LEU A 173 -8.41 9.70 -7.39
N GLY A 174 -7.37 10.37 -6.87
CA GLY A 174 -7.42 11.75 -6.40
C GLY A 174 -8.00 11.93 -5.00
N ALA A 175 -8.45 10.86 -4.34
CA ALA A 175 -8.90 10.95 -2.95
C ALA A 175 -7.75 11.34 -2.03
N ALA A 176 -7.98 12.34 -1.17
CA ALA A 176 -7.09 12.71 -0.10
C ALA A 176 -7.83 12.63 1.23
N TRP A 177 -7.16 12.12 2.26
CA TRP A 177 -7.75 11.99 3.59
C TRP A 177 -6.68 12.09 4.68
N THR A 178 -7.16 12.32 5.89
CA THR A 178 -6.34 12.34 7.09
C THR A 178 -6.90 11.39 8.11
N ASP A 179 -6.02 10.70 8.83
CA ASP A 179 -6.40 9.89 9.98
C ASP A 179 -5.41 10.10 11.13
N THR A 180 -5.91 9.90 12.35
CA THR A 180 -5.08 9.96 13.56
C THR A 180 -5.12 8.60 14.22
N VAL A 181 -3.94 8.04 14.48
CA VAL A 181 -3.77 6.74 15.11
C VAL A 181 -3.05 6.94 16.42
N THR A 182 -3.61 6.40 17.50
CA THR A 182 -2.94 6.36 18.80
C THR A 182 -2.76 4.91 19.20
N GLU A 183 -1.51 4.50 19.36
CA GLU A 183 -1.11 3.18 19.80
C GLU A 183 -0.45 3.26 21.16
N ASN A 184 -0.77 2.31 22.02
CA ASN A 184 -0.11 2.15 23.31
C ASN A 184 0.72 0.86 23.24
N ASP A 185 2.04 1.01 23.25
CA ASP A 185 2.96 -0.09 23.40
C ASP A 185 3.16 -0.37 24.89
N ARG A 186 2.66 -1.55 25.29
CA ARG A 186 2.74 -2.06 26.65
C ARG A 186 3.86 -3.07 26.88
N ALA A 187 4.63 -3.42 25.85
CA ALA A 187 5.63 -4.47 25.94
C ALA A 187 6.81 -4.12 26.86
N ALA A 188 7.09 -2.82 27.07
CA ALA A 188 8.20 -2.34 27.90
C ALA A 188 7.84 -1.15 28.83
N GLY A 189 6.59 -0.67 28.85
CA GLY A 189 6.17 0.53 29.59
C GLY A 189 4.76 0.96 29.21
N SER A 190 4.34 2.18 29.55
CA SER A 190 3.15 2.81 28.95
C SER A 190 3.59 3.82 27.91
N VAL A 191 4.07 3.34 26.76
CA VAL A 191 4.53 4.21 25.68
C VAL A 191 3.38 4.44 24.70
N THR A 192 3.02 5.70 24.50
CA THR A 192 1.99 6.11 23.56
C THR A 192 2.65 6.71 22.32
N VAL A 193 2.28 6.21 21.15
CA VAL A 193 2.63 6.78 19.86
C VAL A 193 1.36 7.33 19.23
N THR A 194 1.35 8.63 18.94
CA THR A 194 0.26 9.28 18.20
C THR A 194 0.78 9.72 16.85
N SER A 195 0.13 9.27 15.78
CA SER A 195 0.50 9.55 14.40
C SER A 195 -0.63 10.28 13.69
N HIS A 196 -0.31 11.37 12.99
CA HIS A 196 -1.21 12.12 12.12
C HIS A 196 -0.85 11.84 10.67
N ASN A 197 -1.62 10.95 10.03
CA ASN A 197 -1.38 10.49 8.68
C ASN A 197 -2.13 11.37 7.68
N ARG A 198 -1.45 11.76 6.60
CA ARG A 198 -1.98 12.48 5.45
C ARG A 198 -1.73 11.60 4.23
N SER A 199 -2.81 11.14 3.62
CA SER A 199 -2.79 10.16 2.53
C SER A 199 -3.42 10.72 1.27
N HIS A 200 -2.88 10.35 0.11
CA HIS A 200 -3.37 10.80 -1.19
C HIS A 200 -3.23 9.70 -2.25
N ALA A 201 -4.32 9.41 -2.95
CA ALA A 201 -4.36 8.45 -4.05
C ALA A 201 -3.94 9.11 -5.37
N THR A 202 -2.70 8.87 -5.80
CA THR A 202 -2.02 9.74 -6.77
C THR A 202 -2.09 9.26 -8.22
N ALA A 203 -2.04 7.96 -8.47
CA ALA A 203 -1.96 7.43 -9.84
C ALA A 203 -2.41 5.96 -9.94
N TRP A 204 -2.81 5.55 -11.14
CA TRP A 204 -2.89 4.14 -11.51
C TRP A 204 -1.55 3.64 -12.04
N GLU A 205 -1.10 2.49 -11.55
CA GLU A 205 0.11 1.79 -11.99
C GLU A 205 -0.21 0.33 -12.26
N ASP A 206 0.53 -0.30 -13.18
CA ASP A 206 0.49 -1.76 -13.35
C ASP A 206 1.54 -2.40 -12.43
N ARG A 207 1.08 -3.24 -11.51
CA ARG A 207 1.90 -3.92 -10.50
C ARG A 207 1.53 -5.40 -10.43
N ASN A 208 2.51 -6.28 -10.61
CA ASN A 208 2.31 -7.74 -10.53
C ASN A 208 1.14 -8.26 -11.41
N GLY A 209 0.97 -7.67 -12.61
CA GLY A 209 -0.11 -8.04 -13.53
C GLY A 209 -1.50 -7.55 -13.13
N ALA A 210 -1.61 -6.67 -12.12
CA ALA A 210 -2.84 -6.03 -11.72
C ALA A 210 -2.72 -4.51 -11.84
N ARG A 211 -3.81 -3.87 -12.24
CA ARG A 211 -3.94 -2.41 -12.18
C ARG A 211 -4.16 -2.00 -10.73
N ALA A 212 -3.24 -1.23 -10.17
CA ALA A 212 -3.23 -0.82 -8.76
C ALA A 212 -3.18 0.69 -8.61
N LEU A 213 -3.91 1.20 -7.63
CA LEU A 213 -3.91 2.62 -7.28
C LEU A 213 -2.80 2.87 -6.26
N ARG A 214 -1.90 3.78 -6.62
CA ARG A 214 -0.86 4.30 -5.74
C ARG A 214 -1.47 5.20 -4.67
N VAL A 215 -1.08 4.99 -3.43
CA VAL A 215 -1.41 5.83 -2.28
C VAL A 215 -0.13 6.29 -1.63
N ASP A 216 0.13 7.59 -1.64
CA ASP A 216 1.25 8.19 -0.92
C ASP A 216 0.80 8.65 0.46
N VAL A 217 1.60 8.36 1.47
CA VAL A 217 1.31 8.65 2.89
C VAL A 217 2.47 9.43 3.50
N ILE A 218 2.16 10.52 4.17
CA ILE A 218 3.10 11.26 5.03
C ILE A 218 2.49 11.31 6.43
N SER A 219 3.30 11.05 7.45
CA SER A 219 2.85 10.97 8.83
C SER A 219 3.81 11.73 9.73
N ASP A 220 3.24 12.60 10.55
CA ASP A 220 3.94 13.24 11.66
C ASP A 220 3.53 12.50 12.94
N PHE A 221 4.49 12.03 13.74
CA PHE A 221 4.19 11.27 14.94
C PHE A 221 4.90 11.81 16.18
N THR A 222 4.26 11.62 17.33
CA THR A 222 4.78 11.93 18.65
C THR A 222 4.85 10.66 19.49
N ILE A 223 5.95 10.47 20.22
CA ILE A 223 6.14 9.38 21.17
C ILE A 223 6.19 10.01 22.56
N LYS A 224 5.44 9.45 23.51
CA LYS A 224 5.51 9.82 24.92
C LYS A 224 5.24 8.62 25.81
N GLY A 225 6.07 8.39 26.81
CA GLY A 225 5.82 7.33 27.76
C GLY A 225 6.87 7.22 28.85
N SER A 226 6.61 6.28 29.75
CA SER A 226 7.54 5.89 30.80
C SER A 226 7.38 4.40 31.08
N GLY A 227 8.41 3.79 31.65
CA GLY A 227 8.40 2.36 31.96
C GLY A 227 9.53 1.96 32.87
N GLN A 228 9.74 0.65 32.98
CA GLN A 228 10.89 0.07 33.66
C GLN A 228 11.54 -0.96 32.76
N GLN A 229 12.87 -0.88 32.64
CA GLN A 229 13.67 -1.84 31.88
C GLN A 229 14.82 -2.32 32.78
N VAL A 230 14.90 -3.63 33.01
CA VAL A 230 15.92 -4.25 33.89
C VAL A 230 15.94 -3.60 35.29
N GLY A 231 14.75 -3.29 35.82
CA GLY A 231 14.58 -2.66 37.14
C GLY A 231 14.93 -1.16 37.22
N GLN A 232 15.36 -0.54 36.13
CA GLN A 232 15.60 0.90 36.06
C GLN A 232 14.41 1.60 35.41
N PRO A 233 13.89 2.70 36.01
CA PRO A 233 12.86 3.50 35.37
C PRO A 233 13.42 4.23 34.15
N PHE A 234 12.58 4.41 33.13
CA PHE A 234 12.89 5.25 31.98
C PHE A 234 11.71 6.15 31.62
N GLU A 235 12.02 7.28 31.00
CA GLU A 235 11.07 8.15 30.31
C GLU A 235 11.50 8.30 28.86
N VAL A 236 10.52 8.36 27.96
CA VAL A 236 10.74 8.57 26.54
C VAL A 236 9.79 9.64 26.02
N ALA A 237 10.33 10.60 25.29
CA ALA A 237 9.56 11.59 24.56
C ALA A 237 10.28 11.91 23.25
N GLY A 238 9.52 12.10 22.17
CA GLY A 238 10.09 12.40 20.86
C GLY A 238 9.04 12.75 19.84
N THR A 239 9.50 13.27 18.70
CA THR A 239 8.68 13.49 17.51
C THR A 239 9.42 12.98 16.30
N GLY A 240 8.70 12.66 15.24
CA GLY A 240 9.31 12.19 14.01
C GLY A 240 8.36 12.27 12.82
N VAL A 241 8.91 11.97 11.65
CA VAL A 241 8.19 11.91 10.39
C VAL A 241 8.36 10.54 9.76
N ARG A 242 7.33 10.10 9.04
CA ARG A 242 7.30 8.87 8.26
C ARG A 242 6.70 9.18 6.90
N SER A 243 7.24 8.59 5.86
CA SER A 243 6.65 8.57 4.52
C SER A 243 6.48 7.13 4.04
N GLY A 244 5.44 6.86 3.27
CA GLY A 244 5.16 5.54 2.70
C GLY A 244 4.44 5.66 1.36
N THR A 245 4.50 4.57 0.58
CA THR A 245 3.73 4.41 -0.63
C THR A 245 3.13 3.02 -0.63
N ASP A 246 1.80 2.95 -0.73
CA ASP A 246 1.01 1.73 -0.79
C ASP A 246 0.42 1.56 -2.19
N PHE A 247 0.13 0.32 -2.59
CA PHE A 247 -0.51 0.00 -3.87
C PHE A 247 -1.71 -0.89 -3.63
N VAL A 248 -2.91 -0.45 -4.02
CA VAL A 248 -4.13 -1.24 -3.86
C VAL A 248 -4.69 -1.58 -5.22
N ALA A 249 -4.71 -2.86 -5.57
CA ALA A 249 -5.28 -3.37 -6.82
C ALA A 249 -6.76 -3.00 -6.94
N ALA A 250 -7.24 -2.83 -8.18
CA ALA A 250 -8.64 -2.51 -8.46
C ALA A 250 -9.63 -3.57 -7.92
N ASP A 251 -9.17 -4.80 -7.70
CA ASP A 251 -9.93 -5.90 -7.11
C ASP A 251 -9.84 -5.98 -5.57
N GLY A 252 -9.16 -5.03 -4.92
CA GLY A 252 -9.06 -4.94 -3.46
C GLY A 252 -7.90 -5.68 -2.83
N ARG A 253 -6.97 -6.22 -3.63
CA ARG A 253 -5.70 -6.78 -3.15
C ARG A 253 -4.71 -5.68 -2.78
N TYR A 254 -3.89 -5.92 -1.75
CA TYR A 254 -2.74 -5.10 -1.38
C TYR A 254 -1.45 -5.73 -1.93
#